data_AF-A1AKK7-F1
#
_entry.id   AF-A1AKK7-F1
#
_cell.length_a   1.000
_cell.length_b   1.000
_cell.length_c   1.000
_cell.angle_alpha   90.00
_cell.angle_beta   90.00
_cell.angle_gamma   90.00
#
_symmetry.space_group_name_H-M   'P 1'
#
loop_
_entity.id
_entity.type
_entity.pdbx_description
1 polymer ?
#
loop_
_entity_poly.entity_id
_entity_poly.type
_entity_poly.pdbx_seq_one_letter_code
_entity_poly.pdbx_strand_id
1 'polypeptide(L)'
;MLDKILLVSDGIIVLVADTFTLTDAREAAISLQVQEHGADLRISNSIISLSVAVLEHLEQAEGTNVYFYQSSPYAIIAPFVGGVEIHRDELLKIKGAWEYSYAPS
;
A
#
# COMPACT_ATOMS: atom_id res chain seq x y z
N MET A 1 -2.50 -14.31 -2.08
CA MET A 1 -3.30 -13.76 -0.97
C MET A 1 -2.36 -12.82 -0.22
N LEU A 2 -2.75 -11.55 -0.05
CA LEU A 2 -1.94 -10.52 0.62
C LEU A 2 -2.29 -10.57 2.10
N ASP A 3 -1.39 -11.09 2.92
CA ASP A 3 -1.84 -11.63 4.20
C ASP A 3 -1.90 -10.59 5.33
N LYS A 4 -1.09 -9.52 5.34
CA LYS A 4 -1.17 -8.45 6.36
C LYS A 4 -0.54 -7.13 5.89
N ILE A 5 -1.11 -6.02 6.37
CA ILE A 5 -0.52 -4.68 6.34
C ILE A 5 -0.10 -4.29 7.76
N LEU A 6 1.13 -3.78 7.92
CA LEU A 6 1.63 -3.22 9.18
C LEU A 6 1.91 -1.73 8.99
N LEU A 7 1.52 -0.92 9.97
CA LEU A 7 1.75 0.52 9.98
C LEU A 7 3.12 0.82 10.59
N VAL A 8 3.94 1.63 9.92
CA VAL A 8 5.27 2.06 10.37
C VAL A 8 5.43 3.57 10.27
N SER A 9 6.45 4.14 10.91
CA SER A 9 6.60 5.61 11.06
C SER A 9 6.61 6.39 9.75
N ASP A 10 7.14 5.78 8.69
CA ASP A 10 7.36 6.41 7.38
C ASP A 10 6.52 5.76 6.25
N GLY A 11 5.51 4.97 6.61
CA GLY A 11 4.69 4.28 5.62
C GLY A 11 4.00 3.01 6.13
N ILE A 12 3.96 1.99 5.28
CA ILE A 12 3.41 0.67 5.59
C ILE A 12 4.32 -0.46 5.11
N ILE A 13 4.21 -1.62 5.77
CA ILE A 13 4.77 -2.89 5.32
C ILE A 13 3.64 -3.78 4.84
N VAL A 14 3.85 -4.42 3.70
CA VAL A 14 2.92 -5.34 3.05
C VAL A 14 3.59 -6.71 2.95
N LEU A 15 2.97 -7.72 3.59
CA LEU A 15 3.42 -9.10 3.48
C LEU A 15 2.83 -9.76 2.23
N VAL A 16 3.71 -10.14 1.31
CA VAL A 16 3.35 -10.69 0.00
C VAL A 16 3.69 -12.18 -0.09
N ALA A 17 3.00 -12.91 -0.96
CA ALA A 17 3.33 -14.31 -1.23
C ALA A 17 4.71 -14.45 -1.89
N ASP A 18 5.34 -15.61 -1.76
CA ASP A 18 6.68 -15.89 -2.31
C ASP A 18 6.79 -15.70 -3.83
N THR A 19 5.66 -15.73 -4.55
CA THR A 19 5.58 -15.51 -6.00
C THR A 19 5.47 -14.04 -6.41
N PHE A 20 5.29 -13.13 -5.46
CA PHE A 20 5.24 -11.70 -5.74
C PHE A 20 6.63 -11.20 -6.13
N THR A 21 6.68 -10.46 -7.23
CA THR A 21 7.89 -9.80 -7.71
C THR A 21 7.57 -8.33 -7.93
N LEU A 22 8.39 -7.47 -7.36
CA LEU A 22 8.35 -6.05 -7.67
C LEU A 22 9.20 -5.84 -8.93
N THR A 23 8.55 -5.53 -10.06
CA THR A 23 9.29 -5.07 -11.24
C THR A 23 9.79 -3.66 -10.94
N ASP A 24 10.98 -3.29 -11.43
CA ASP A 24 11.64 -2.01 -11.11
C ASP A 24 10.61 -0.87 -11.04
N ALA A 25 10.56 -0.17 -9.91
CA ALA A 25 9.50 0.79 -9.58
C ALA A 25 9.39 1.96 -10.58
N ARG A 26 10.35 2.11 -11.51
CA ARG A 26 10.30 3.06 -12.62
C ARG A 26 9.43 2.60 -13.79
N GLU A 27 9.17 1.30 -13.94
CA GLU A 27 8.35 0.73 -15.02
C GLU A 27 7.01 0.17 -14.51
N ALA A 28 6.89 -0.18 -13.23
CA ALA A 28 5.62 -0.57 -12.66
C ALA A 28 4.71 0.67 -12.53
N ALA A 29 3.68 0.76 -13.37
CA ALA A 29 2.64 1.77 -13.25
C ALA A 29 1.88 1.57 -11.93
N ILE A 30 2.31 2.27 -10.89
CA ILE A 30 1.60 2.35 -9.62
C ILE A 30 0.35 3.18 -9.87
N SER A 31 -0.81 2.67 -9.49
CA SER A 31 -2.05 3.44 -9.54
C SER A 31 -2.89 3.19 -8.30
N LEU A 32 -3.56 4.25 -7.85
CA LEU A 32 -4.53 4.20 -6.77
C LEU A 32 -5.93 4.36 -7.35
N GLN A 33 -6.85 3.54 -6.87
CA GLN A 33 -8.26 3.62 -7.23
C GLN A 33 -9.12 3.70 -5.98
N VAL A 34 -10.01 4.69 -5.91
CA VAL A 34 -10.95 4.82 -4.79
C VAL A 34 -11.90 3.62 -4.75
N GLN A 35 -12.15 3.11 -3.55
CA GLN A 35 -13.10 2.02 -3.27
C GLN A 35 -13.92 2.35 -2.04
N GLU A 36 -15.05 1.66 -1.82
CA GLU A 36 -15.88 1.87 -0.63
C GLU A 36 -15.09 1.74 0.68
N HIS A 37 -14.14 0.79 0.75
CA HIS A 37 -13.31 0.55 1.94
C HIS A 37 -12.14 1.53 2.12
N GLY A 38 -11.89 2.43 1.17
CA GLY A 38 -10.71 3.29 1.11
C GLY A 38 -10.17 3.39 -0.31
N ALA A 39 -9.09 2.68 -0.62
CA ALA A 39 -8.51 2.63 -1.95
C ALA A 39 -7.79 1.31 -2.25
N ASP A 40 -7.76 0.92 -3.51
CA ASP A 40 -6.90 -0.14 -4.00
C ASP A 40 -5.61 0.44 -4.59
N LEU A 41 -4.47 -0.01 -4.08
CA LEU A 41 -3.15 0.21 -4.65
C LEU A 41 -2.83 -0.91 -5.63
N ARG A 42 -2.72 -0.57 -6.91
CA ARG A 42 -2.38 -1.50 -7.99
C ARG A 42 -0.90 -1.36 -8.33
N ILE A 43 -0.19 -2.48 -8.26
CA ILE A 43 1.23 -2.59 -8.61
C ILE A 43 1.39 -3.82 -9.48
N SER A 44 1.76 -3.61 -10.75
CA SER A 44 1.83 -4.67 -11.76
C SER A 44 0.51 -5.46 -11.81
N ASN A 45 0.53 -6.77 -11.52
CA ASN A 45 -0.68 -7.61 -11.49
C ASN A 45 -1.25 -7.82 -10.08
N SER A 46 -0.79 -7.06 -9.09
CA SER A 46 -1.23 -7.17 -7.70
C SER A 46 -2.09 -5.99 -7.29
N ILE A 47 -3.08 -6.28 -6.44
CA ILE A 47 -3.98 -5.29 -5.86
C ILE A 47 -3.86 -5.39 -4.34
N ILE A 48 -3.54 -4.27 -3.70
CA ILE A 48 -3.40 -4.14 -2.26
C ILE A 48 -4.50 -3.20 -1.78
N SER A 49 -5.46 -3.72 -1.01
CA SER A 49 -6.53 -2.91 -0.45
C SER A 49 -6.00 -2.10 0.74
N LEU A 50 -6.04 -0.79 0.59
CA LEU A 50 -5.71 0.20 1.62
C LEU A 50 -7.02 0.64 2.27
N SER A 51 -7.24 0.20 3.50
CA SER A 51 -8.40 0.67 4.27
C SER A 51 -8.29 2.15 4.59
N VAL A 52 -9.40 2.78 4.95
CA VAL A 52 -9.42 4.19 5.42
C VAL A 52 -8.37 4.45 6.50
N ALA A 53 -8.26 3.54 7.49
CA ALA A 53 -7.26 3.66 8.55
C ALA A 53 -5.81 3.63 8.02
N VAL A 54 -5.55 2.88 6.95
CA VAL A 54 -4.23 2.87 6.28
C VAL A 54 -4.00 4.20 5.56
N LEU A 55 -5.01 4.76 4.90
CA LEU A 55 -4.91 6.07 4.23
C LEU A 55 -4.67 7.21 5.24
N GLU A 56 -5.38 7.19 6.37
CA GLU A 56 -5.17 8.15 7.48
C GLU A 56 -3.76 8.05 8.07
N HIS A 57 -3.27 6.83 8.28
CA HIS A 57 -1.90 6.61 8.73
C HIS A 57 -0.88 7.18 7.75
N LEU A 58 -1.02 6.87 6.46
CA LEU A 58 -0.12 7.37 5.41
C LEU A 58 -0.15 8.89 5.27
N GLU A 59 -1.28 9.54 5.57
CA GLU A 59 -1.37 11.00 5.60
C GLU A 59 -0.53 11.58 6.75
N GLN A 60 -0.53 10.93 7.91
CA GLN A 60 0.14 11.42 9.13
C GLN A 60 1.61 11.00 9.22
N ALA A 61 2.01 9.95 8.51
CA ALA A 61 3.37 9.43 8.50
C ALA A 61 4.38 10.44 7.91
N GLU A 62 5.66 10.28 8.30
CA GLU A 62 6.78 11.09 7.79
C GLU A 62 6.99 10.92 6.27
N GLY A 63 6.59 9.75 5.76
CA GLY A 63 6.63 9.38 4.36
C GLY A 63 5.44 8.51 3.98
N THR A 64 5.33 8.22 2.69
CA THR A 64 4.24 7.44 2.08
C THR A 64 4.80 6.19 1.42
N ASN A 65 5.77 5.56 2.11
CA ASN A 65 6.47 4.39 1.63
C ASN A 65 5.62 3.12 1.79
N VAL A 66 5.74 2.22 0.83
CA VAL A 66 5.13 0.88 0.87
C VAL A 66 6.25 -0.13 0.68
N TYR A 67 6.55 -0.86 1.75
CA TYR A 67 7.61 -1.86 1.78
C TYR A 67 7.04 -3.26 1.60
N PHE A 68 7.67 -4.08 0.76
CA PHE A 68 7.24 -5.44 0.48
C PHE A 68 8.19 -6.45 1.10
N TYR A 69 7.61 -7.40 1.83
CA TYR A 69 8.33 -8.51 2.45
C TYR A 69 7.64 -9.82 2.14
N GLN A 70 8.41 -10.87 1.82
CA GLN A 70 7.88 -12.20 1.56
C GLN A 70 7.36 -12.85 2.84
N SER A 71 6.15 -13.38 2.77
CA SER A 71 5.50 -14.20 3.80
C SER A 71 6.00 -15.63 3.70
N SER A 72 7.21 -15.89 4.23
CA SER A 72 7.78 -17.24 4.28
C SER A 72 7.53 -17.86 5.66
N PRO A 73 6.73 -18.94 5.79
CA PRO A 73 6.42 -19.56 7.08
C PRO A 73 7.62 -20.23 7.76
N TYR A 74 8.72 -20.44 7.02
CA TYR A 74 9.92 -21.11 7.51
C TYR A 74 11.08 -20.13 7.80
N ALA A 75 10.91 -18.85 7.48
CA ALA A 75 11.92 -17.83 7.72
C ALA A 75 11.64 -17.09 9.04
N ILE A 76 12.66 -16.96 9.88
CA ILE A 76 12.58 -16.15 11.12
C ILE A 76 12.48 -14.65 10.78
N ILE A 77 13.14 -14.24 9.70
CA ILE A 77 13.14 -12.88 9.18
C ILE A 77 12.48 -12.93 7.79
N ALA A 78 11.39 -12.17 7.62
CA ALA A 78 10.74 -12.03 6.33
C ALA A 78 11.73 -11.42 5.32
N PRO A 79 11.97 -12.06 4.15
CA PRO A 79 12.86 -11.50 3.13
C PRO A 79 12.32 -10.19 2.56
N PHE A 80 13.18 -9.17 2.44
CA PHE A 80 12.82 -7.91 1.78
C PHE A 80 12.75 -8.08 0.26
N VAL A 81 11.67 -7.61 -0.34
CA VAL A 81 11.44 -7.67 -1.80
C VAL A 81 11.75 -6.33 -2.47
N GLY A 82 11.36 -5.23 -1.84
CA GLY A 82 11.49 -3.90 -2.41
C GLY A 82 10.56 -2.89 -1.76
N GLY A 83 10.61 -1.65 -2.23
CA GLY A 83 9.74 -0.59 -1.74
C GLY A 83 9.34 0.36 -2.86
N VAL A 84 8.16 0.96 -2.70
CA VAL A 84 7.68 2.04 -3.57
C VAL A 84 7.24 3.22 -2.73
N GLU A 85 7.38 4.42 -3.27
CA GLU A 85 6.87 5.64 -2.65
C GLU A 85 5.60 6.05 -3.39
N ILE A 86 4.49 6.23 -2.64
CA ILE A 86 3.29 6.86 -3.18
C ILE A 86 3.50 8.36 -3.09
N HIS A 87 3.32 9.12 -4.17
CA HIS A 87 3.41 10.57 -4.06
C HIS A 87 2.33 11.12 -3.11
N ARG A 88 2.73 11.97 -2.16
CA ARG A 88 1.83 12.54 -1.15
C ARG A 88 0.60 13.21 -1.77
N ASP A 89 0.78 13.91 -2.90
CA ASP A 89 -0.32 14.54 -3.63
C ASP A 89 -1.34 13.54 -4.18
N GLU A 90 -0.90 12.35 -4.61
CA GLU A 90 -1.81 11.30 -5.08
C GLU A 90 -2.59 10.68 -3.93
N LEU A 91 -1.94 10.46 -2.78
CA LEU A 91 -2.59 9.99 -1.57
C LEU A 91 -3.69 10.95 -1.12
N LEU A 92 -3.40 12.25 -1.04
CA LEU A 92 -4.37 13.27 -0.62
C LEU A 92 -5.54 13.38 -1.59
N LYS A 93 -5.28 13.29 -2.91
CA LYS A 93 -6.35 13.27 -3.93
C LYS A 93 -7.28 12.07 -3.74
N ILE A 94 -6.73 10.89 -3.51
CA ILE A 94 -7.52 9.66 -3.35
C ILE A 94 -8.30 9.68 -2.04
N LYS A 95 -7.69 10.12 -0.94
CA LYS A 95 -8.37 10.27 0.35
C LYS A 95 -9.51 11.28 0.26
N GLY A 96 -9.28 12.46 -0.30
CA GLY A 96 -10.32 13.47 -0.49
C GLY A 96 -11.46 12.99 -1.41
N ALA A 97 -11.13 12.25 -2.47
CA ALA A 97 -12.14 11.65 -3.35
C ALA A 97 -12.96 10.56 -2.64
N TRP A 98 -12.35 9.79 -1.75
CA TRP A 98 -13.05 8.84 -0.90
C TRP A 98 -13.98 9.55 0.09
N GLU A 99 -13.48 10.56 0.80
CA GLU A 99 -14.26 11.34 1.77
C GLU A 99 -15.50 11.96 1.11
N TYR A 100 -15.33 12.54 -0.09
CA TYR A 100 -16.45 13.08 -0.87
C TYR A 100 -17.49 12.03 -1.25
N SER A 101 -17.06 10.80 -1.55
CA SER A 101 -17.91 9.76 -2.12
C SER A 101 -18.57 8.86 -1.07
N TYR A 102 -17.91 8.65 0.07
CA TYR A 102 -18.26 7.60 1.04
C TYR A 102 -18.23 8.03 2.51
N ALA A 103 -17.70 9.20 2.87
CA ALA A 103 -17.72 9.61 4.27
C ALA A 103 -19.18 9.87 4.71
N PRO A 104 -19.62 9.30 5.85
CA PRO A 104 -20.94 9.61 6.39
C PRO A 104 -20.99 11.09 6.78
N SER A 105 -21.98 11.80 6.25
CA SER A 105 -22.30 13.21 6.54
C SER A 105 -22.73 13.43 7.99
#